data_AF-A0AAD5B8B8-F1
#
_entry.id   AF-A0AAD5B8B8-F1
#
_cell.length_a   1.000
_cell.length_b   1.000
_cell.length_c   1.000
_cell.angle_alpha   90.00
_cell.angle_beta   90.00
_cell.angle_gamma   90.00
#
_symmetry.space_group_name_H-M   'P 1'
#
loop_
_entity.id
_entity.type
_entity.pdbx_description
1 polymer ?
#
loop_
_entity_poly.entity_id
_entity_poly.type
_entity_poly.pdbx_seq_one_letter_code
_entity_poly.pdbx_strand_id
1 'polypeptide(L)'
;FHLRNISKMRNMFFISDAEKLVHAFMTSRINYCNALLGGCPASLINKLQLVQNAAARVLTRSRKYDHITPILSSLHWLPDKFRIDYKLLLLTYKTLNGLSPCISSLLTRSDTLTQFKCRLKTYLFSKAY
;
A
#
# COMPACT_ATOMS: atom_id res chain seq x y z
N PHE A 1 -4.09 -4.50 17.63
CA PHE A 1 -4.98 -3.79 18.60
C PHE A 1 -6.16 -3.12 17.91
N HIS A 2 -5.94 -2.14 17.01
CA HIS A 2 -7.03 -1.40 16.35
C HIS A 2 -8.05 -2.25 15.58
N LEU A 3 -7.61 -3.26 14.81
CA LEU A 3 -8.50 -4.17 14.07
C LEU A 3 -9.51 -4.91 14.95
N ARG A 4 -9.08 -5.37 16.13
CA ARG A 4 -9.94 -6.12 17.05
C ARG A 4 -11.02 -5.23 17.64
N ASN A 5 -10.70 -3.97 17.91
CA ASN A 5 -11.66 -2.99 18.41
C ASN A 5 -12.67 -2.60 17.32
N ILE A 6 -12.18 -2.36 16.08
CA ILE A 6 -13.05 -2.10 14.92
C ILE A 6 -13.98 -3.30 14.67
N SER A 7 -13.47 -4.53 14.77
CA SER A 7 -14.29 -5.74 14.62
C SER A 7 -15.41 -5.85 15.63
N LYS A 8 -15.21 -5.40 16.88
CA LYS A 8 -16.27 -5.40 17.90
C LYS A 8 -17.35 -4.36 17.59
N MET A 9 -16.93 -3.18 17.15
CA MET A 9 -17.85 -2.07 16.83
C MET A 9 -18.47 -2.20 15.43
N ARG A 10 -17.98 -3.12 14.59
CA ARG A 10 -18.41 -3.26 13.20
C ARG A 10 -19.92 -3.46 13.04
N ASN A 11 -20.59 -4.03 14.04
CA ASN A 11 -22.05 -4.22 14.08
C ASN A 11 -22.85 -2.93 14.25
N MET A 12 -22.21 -1.86 14.71
CA MET A 12 -22.85 -0.58 15.03
C MET A 12 -22.80 0.44 13.89
N PHE A 13 -22.01 0.17 12.84
CA PHE A 13 -21.76 1.12 11.74
C PHE A 13 -22.13 0.55 10.37
N PHE A 14 -22.52 1.43 9.45
CA PHE A 14 -22.60 1.13 8.02
C PHE A 14 -21.21 0.81 7.45
N ILE A 15 -21.16 0.13 6.30
CA ILE A 15 -19.90 -0.29 5.67
C ILE A 15 -19.01 0.92 5.37
N SER A 16 -19.60 1.98 4.82
CA SER A 16 -18.92 3.23 4.45
C SER A 16 -18.25 3.93 5.64
N ASP A 17 -18.88 3.94 6.81
CA ASP A 17 -18.29 4.58 8.00
C ASP A 17 -17.22 3.70 8.66
N ALA A 18 -17.42 2.37 8.65
CA ALA A 18 -16.40 1.43 9.07
C ALA A 18 -15.16 1.50 8.17
N GLU A 19 -15.35 1.73 6.87
CA GLU A 19 -14.27 1.92 5.91
C GLU A 19 -13.44 3.16 6.24
N LYS A 20 -14.08 4.29 6.55
CA LYS A 20 -13.38 5.51 7.01
C LYS A 20 -12.54 5.24 8.26
N LEU A 21 -13.06 4.48 9.23
CA LEU A 21 -12.31 4.11 10.43
C LEU A 21 -11.09 3.24 10.10
N VAL A 22 -11.26 2.23 9.25
CA VAL A 22 -10.12 1.39 8.81
C VAL A 22 -9.07 2.24 8.10
N HIS A 23 -9.48 3.16 7.23
CA HIS A 23 -8.56 4.05 6.55
C HIS A 23 -7.82 4.99 7.53
N ALA A 24 -8.54 5.59 8.47
CA ALA A 24 -7.98 6.51 9.45
C ALA A 24 -6.95 5.83 10.38
N PHE A 25 -7.21 4.60 10.82
CA PHE A 25 -6.35 3.93 11.81
C PHE A 25 -5.30 3.00 11.21
N MET A 26 -5.59 2.36 10.07
CA MET A 26 -4.70 1.36 9.46
C MET A 26 -4.03 1.90 8.22
N THR A 27 -4.81 2.31 7.22
CA THR A 27 -4.28 2.70 5.90
C THR A 27 -3.38 3.92 6.01
N SER A 28 -3.67 4.87 6.90
CA SER A 28 -2.80 6.02 7.18
C SER A 28 -1.37 5.61 7.59
N ARG A 29 -1.24 4.63 8.51
CA ARG A 29 0.06 4.15 9.01
C ARG A 29 0.82 3.34 7.97
N ILE A 30 0.12 2.50 7.21
CA ILE A 30 0.72 1.76 6.09
C ILE A 30 1.22 2.78 5.06
N ASN A 31 0.37 3.73 4.67
CA ASN A 31 0.68 4.70 3.62
C ASN A 31 1.80 5.68 3.97
N TYR A 32 1.99 6.01 5.25
CA TYR A 32 3.07 6.89 5.70
C TYR A 32 4.45 6.33 5.32
N CYS A 33 4.65 5.02 5.41
CA CYS A 33 5.95 4.38 5.15
C CYS A 33 6.08 3.78 3.74
N ASN A 34 5.09 3.93 2.85
CA ASN A 34 5.06 3.21 1.56
C ASN A 34 6.32 3.39 0.70
N ALA A 35 6.97 4.57 0.72
CA ALA A 35 8.20 4.81 -0.03
C ALA A 35 9.42 4.06 0.56
N LEU A 36 9.49 3.96 1.88
CA LEU A 36 10.58 3.26 2.59
C LEU A 36 10.47 1.73 2.43
N LEU A 37 9.24 1.23 2.23
CA LEU A 37 8.96 -0.20 2.06
C LEU A 37 9.45 -0.77 0.72
N GLY A 38 9.77 0.08 -0.27
CA GLY A 38 10.27 -0.37 -1.59
C GLY A 38 11.63 -1.09 -1.56
N GLY A 39 12.39 -0.92 -0.47
CA GLY A 39 13.66 -1.62 -0.23
C GLY A 39 13.54 -2.84 0.69
N CYS A 40 12.36 -3.11 1.24
CA CYS A 40 12.19 -4.15 2.26
C CYS A 40 12.09 -5.57 1.67
N PRO A 41 12.44 -6.61 2.43
CA PRO A 41 12.28 -7.99 2.00
C PRO A 41 10.79 -8.33 1.79
N ALA A 42 10.52 -9.21 0.82
CA ALA A 42 9.16 -9.64 0.48
C ALA A 42 8.39 -10.22 1.68
N SER A 43 9.08 -10.80 2.66
CA SER A 43 8.48 -11.29 3.91
C SER A 43 7.80 -10.18 4.72
N LEU A 44 8.35 -8.96 4.74
CA LEU A 44 7.74 -7.83 5.43
C LEU A 44 6.53 -7.29 4.67
N ILE A 45 6.63 -7.22 3.33
CA ILE A 45 5.52 -6.81 2.47
C ILE A 45 4.35 -7.81 2.61
N ASN A 46 4.64 -9.11 2.69
CA ASN A 46 3.62 -10.13 2.93
C ASN A 46 2.94 -9.97 4.28
N LYS A 47 3.67 -9.57 5.34
CA LYS A 47 3.05 -9.27 6.64
C LYS A 47 2.07 -8.10 6.54
N LEU A 48 2.40 -7.06 5.77
CA LEU A 48 1.49 -5.94 5.52
C LEU A 48 0.24 -6.39 4.76
N GLN A 49 0.43 -7.20 3.71
CA GLN A 49 -0.69 -7.76 2.96
C GLN A 49 -1.63 -8.57 3.87
N LEU A 50 -1.10 -9.35 4.82
CA LEU A 50 -1.92 -10.08 5.79
C LEU A 50 -2.75 -9.13 6.67
N VAL A 51 -2.19 -7.99 7.08
CA VAL A 51 -2.91 -6.96 7.84
C VAL A 51 -4.00 -6.32 6.99
N GLN A 52 -3.71 -5.96 5.73
CA GLN A 52 -4.71 -5.44 4.80
C GLN A 52 -5.84 -6.45 4.58
N ASN A 53 -5.50 -7.72 4.38
CA ASN A 53 -6.46 -8.81 4.17
C ASN A 53 -7.36 -8.99 5.39
N ALA A 54 -6.78 -8.94 6.60
CA ALA A 54 -7.54 -8.99 7.84
C ALA A 54 -8.50 -7.79 7.97
N ALA A 55 -8.05 -6.60 7.59
CA ALA A 55 -8.88 -5.39 7.61
C ALA A 55 -10.04 -5.46 6.63
N ALA A 56 -9.80 -5.93 5.40
CA ALA A 56 -10.83 -6.16 4.41
C ALA A 56 -11.88 -7.16 4.92
N ARG A 57 -11.45 -8.28 5.50
CA ARG A 57 -12.36 -9.29 6.07
C ARG A 57 -13.17 -8.75 7.25
N VAL A 58 -12.57 -7.94 8.14
CA VAL A 58 -13.31 -7.29 9.24
C VAL A 58 -14.36 -6.33 8.69
N LEU A 59 -14.03 -5.60 7.62
CA LEU A 59 -14.95 -4.65 6.99
C LEU A 59 -16.12 -5.35 6.30
N THR A 60 -15.87 -6.40 5.52
CA THR A 60 -16.90 -7.14 4.78
C THR A 60 -17.57 -8.24 5.58
N ARG A 61 -17.07 -8.53 6.79
CA ARG A 61 -17.47 -9.69 7.62
C ARG A 61 -17.35 -11.02 6.89
N SER A 62 -16.40 -11.12 5.97
CA SER A 62 -16.11 -12.37 5.26
C SER A 62 -15.48 -13.40 6.20
N ARG A 63 -15.69 -14.68 5.90
CA ARG A 63 -15.14 -15.78 6.70
C ARG A 63 -13.62 -15.82 6.57
N LYS A 64 -12.95 -16.53 7.47
CA LYS A 64 -11.47 -16.65 7.50
C LYS A 64 -10.88 -17.30 6.25
N TYR A 65 -11.63 -18.19 5.60
CA TYR A 65 -11.15 -18.98 4.46
C TYR A 65 -11.66 -18.47 3.11
N ASP A 66 -12.50 -17.43 3.10
CA ASP A 66 -12.99 -16.84 1.85
C ASP A 66 -11.81 -16.31 1.02
N HIS A 67 -11.93 -16.42 -0.30
CA HIS A 67 -10.92 -15.94 -1.22
C HIS A 67 -10.79 -14.41 -1.12
N ILE A 68 -9.57 -13.91 -0.99
CA ILE A 68 -9.34 -12.49 -0.66
C ILE A 68 -9.45 -11.56 -1.87
N THR A 69 -9.13 -12.05 -3.07
CA THR A 69 -9.16 -11.25 -4.30
C THR A 69 -10.52 -10.62 -4.60
N PRO A 70 -11.67 -11.34 -4.55
CA PRO A 70 -12.98 -10.71 -4.80
C PRO A 70 -13.34 -9.70 -3.70
N ILE A 71 -12.92 -9.93 -2.46
CA ILE A 71 -13.15 -9.01 -1.34
C ILE A 71 -12.43 -7.69 -1.59
N LEU A 72 -11.13 -7.75 -1.93
CA LEU A 72 -10.35 -6.56 -2.25
C LEU A 72 -10.90 -5.82 -3.48
N SER A 73 -11.34 -6.56 -4.50
CA SER A 73 -11.97 -5.98 -5.69
C SER A 73 -13.26 -5.23 -5.35
N SER A 74 -14.14 -5.82 -4.54
CA SER A 74 -15.40 -5.19 -4.12
C SER A 74 -15.19 -3.89 -3.32
N LEU A 75 -14.08 -3.82 -2.57
CA LEU A 75 -13.66 -2.64 -1.82
C LEU A 75 -12.84 -1.65 -2.66
N HIS A 76 -12.48 -1.99 -3.90
CA HIS A 76 -11.53 -1.23 -4.72
C HIS A 76 -10.15 -1.05 -4.05
N TRP A 77 -9.74 -2.01 -3.20
CA TRP A 77 -8.49 -1.94 -2.47
C TRP A 77 -7.36 -2.64 -3.23
N LEU A 78 -6.35 -1.88 -3.62
CA LEU A 78 -5.17 -2.40 -4.29
C LEU A 78 -4.27 -3.17 -3.29
N PRO A 79 -3.68 -4.33 -3.68
CA PRO A 79 -2.71 -5.03 -2.83
C PRO A 79 -1.48 -4.17 -2.53
N ASP A 80 -0.89 -4.35 -1.35
CA ASP A 80 0.15 -3.46 -0.82
C ASP A 80 1.40 -3.41 -1.70
N LYS A 81 1.76 -4.54 -2.36
CA LYS A 81 2.88 -4.58 -3.31
C LYS A 81 2.71 -3.55 -4.44
N PHE A 82 1.53 -3.50 -5.05
CA PHE A 82 1.26 -2.57 -6.14
C PHE A 82 1.16 -1.12 -5.64
N ARG A 83 0.70 -0.91 -4.39
CA ARG A 83 0.68 0.44 -3.79
C ARG A 83 2.08 1.00 -3.60
N ILE A 84 3.03 0.18 -3.14
CA ILE A 84 4.43 0.57 -2.98
C ILE A 84 5.02 0.96 -4.35
N ASP A 85 4.84 0.10 -5.36
CA ASP A 85 5.34 0.34 -6.71
C ASP A 85 4.76 1.62 -7.32
N TYR A 86 3.44 1.82 -7.21
CA TYR A 86 2.77 3.03 -7.68
C TYR A 86 3.29 4.30 -6.99
N LYS A 87 3.45 4.26 -5.66
CA LYS A 87 3.93 5.40 -4.88
C LYS A 87 5.38 5.76 -5.24
N LEU A 88 6.23 4.75 -5.44
CA LEU A 88 7.61 4.93 -5.86
C LEU A 88 7.71 5.54 -7.27
N LEU A 89 6.92 5.04 -8.22
CA LEU A 89 6.86 5.59 -9.57
C LEU A 89 6.38 7.05 -9.56
N LEU A 90 5.31 7.33 -8.83
CA LEU A 90 4.76 8.69 -8.71
C LEU A 90 5.78 9.66 -8.08
N LEU A 91 6.52 9.20 -7.06
CA LEU A 91 7.55 10.01 -6.43
C LEU A 91 8.70 10.31 -7.40
N THR A 92 9.16 9.29 -8.12
CA THR A 92 10.23 9.43 -9.12
C THR A 92 9.82 10.40 -10.22
N TYR A 93 8.59 10.29 -10.73
CA TYR A 93 8.04 11.22 -11.71
C TYR A 93 8.03 12.66 -11.19
N LYS A 94 7.54 12.88 -9.97
CA LYS A 94 7.50 14.23 -9.36
C LYS A 94 8.88 14.82 -9.19
N THR A 95 9.86 14.02 -8.78
CA THR A 95 11.24 14.48 -8.61
C THR A 95 11.91 14.82 -9.94
N LEU A 96 11.67 14.03 -10.99
CA LEU A 96 12.23 14.29 -12.32
C LEU A 96 11.66 15.57 -12.96
N ASN A 97 10.42 15.92 -12.64
CA ASN A 97 9.77 17.14 -13.12
C ASN A 97 9.95 18.35 -12.19
N GLY A 98 10.81 18.25 -11.17
CA GLY A 98 11.08 19.38 -10.25
C GLY A 98 9.92 19.73 -9.31
N LEU A 99 8.86 18.91 -9.24
CA LEU A 99 7.64 19.17 -8.46
C LEU A 99 7.77 18.79 -6.98
N SER A 100 8.94 18.27 -6.54
CA SER A 100 9.16 17.85 -5.15
C SER A 100 10.55 18.30 -4.64
N PRO A 101 10.65 19.52 -4.06
CA PRO A 101 11.92 20.10 -3.61
C PRO A 101 12.53 19.37 -2.41
N CYS A 102 11.71 18.74 -1.56
CA CYS A 102 12.17 18.14 -0.30
C CYS A 102 12.82 16.75 -0.48
N ILE A 103 12.52 16.05 -1.58
CA ILE A 103 13.02 14.69 -1.83
C ILE A 103 14.17 14.68 -2.85
N SER A 104 14.31 15.75 -3.65
CA SER A 104 15.41 15.88 -4.61
C SER A 104 16.78 15.83 -3.92
N SER A 105 16.92 16.43 -2.74
CA SER A 105 18.17 16.47 -1.96
C SER A 105 18.54 15.14 -1.29
N LEU A 106 17.57 14.26 -1.03
CA LEU A 106 17.82 12.92 -0.49
C LEU A 106 18.21 11.93 -1.57
N LEU A 107 17.69 12.08 -2.79
CA LEU A 107 17.98 11.21 -3.93
C LEU A 107 19.30 11.55 -4.63
N THR A 108 19.81 12.78 -4.51
CA THR A 108 21.13 13.16 -5.06
C THR A 108 22.30 12.59 -4.27
N ARG A 109 22.10 12.12 -3.03
CA ARG A 109 23.17 11.62 -2.16
C ARG A 109 23.33 10.09 -2.17
N SER A 110 22.44 9.36 -2.84
CA SER A 110 22.47 7.90 -2.89
C SER A 110 22.50 7.39 -4.32
N ASP A 111 23.49 6.53 -4.64
CA ASP A 111 23.66 5.77 -5.90
C ASP A 111 22.40 4.99 -6.37
N THR A 112 21.35 5.02 -5.55
CA THR A 112 20.00 4.54 -5.78
C THR A 112 19.31 5.05 -7.05
N LEU A 113 19.59 6.26 -7.56
CA LEU A 113 18.93 6.75 -8.79
C LEU A 113 19.26 5.89 -10.01
N THR A 114 20.47 5.34 -10.09
CA THR A 114 20.91 4.44 -11.16
C THR A 114 20.22 3.08 -11.03
N GLN A 115 20.09 2.58 -9.80
CA GLN A 115 19.44 1.29 -9.51
C GLN A 115 17.90 1.37 -9.67
N PHE A 116 17.29 2.51 -9.35
CA PHE A 116 15.87 2.78 -9.60
C PHE A 116 15.56 3.08 -11.07
N LYS A 117 16.45 3.75 -11.83
CA LYS A 117 16.35 3.83 -13.31
C LYS A 117 16.38 2.44 -13.95
N CYS A 118 17.29 1.56 -13.49
CA CYS A 118 17.32 0.17 -13.94
C CYS A 118 16.03 -0.56 -13.59
N ARG A 119 15.55 -0.50 -12.35
CA ARG A 119 14.29 -1.13 -11.94
C ARG A 119 13.07 -0.57 -12.67
N LEU A 120 13.01 0.74 -12.94
CA LEU A 120 11.93 1.35 -13.72
C LEU A 120 11.93 0.89 -15.17
N LYS A 121 13.11 0.79 -15.80
CA LYS A 121 13.23 0.14 -17.11
C LYS A 121 12.73 -1.30 -17.03
N THR A 122 13.22 -2.12 -16.10
CA THR A 122 12.79 -3.52 -16.00
C THR A 122 11.28 -3.65 -15.73
N TYR A 123 10.69 -2.79 -14.90
CA TYR A 123 9.27 -2.83 -14.55
C TYR A 123 8.36 -2.33 -15.68
N LEU A 124 8.77 -1.30 -16.43
CA LEU A 124 8.07 -0.83 -17.63
C LEU A 124 8.18 -1.83 -18.80
N PHE A 125 9.34 -2.48 -18.98
CA PHE A 125 9.54 -3.51 -20.01
C PHE A 125 8.89 -4.86 -19.66
N SER A 126 8.71 -5.19 -18.37
CA SER A 126 8.14 -6.47 -17.92
C SER A 126 6.60 -6.56 -17.98
N LYS A 127 5.90 -5.43 -18.15
CA LYS A 127 4.42 -5.36 -18.11
C LYS A 127 3.80 -4.67 -19.33
N ALA A 128 4.57 -4.47 -20.39
CA ALA A 128 4.10 -3.91 -21.66
C ALA A 128 3.62 -4.98 -22.67
N TYR A 129 3.37 -6.21 -22.22
CA TYR A 129 2.76 -7.29 -23.01
C TYR A 129 1.65 -7.95 -22.18
#